data_AF-A0A975G4N5-F1
#
_entry.id   AF-A0A975G4N5-F1
#
_cell.length_a   1.000
_cell.length_b   1.000
_cell.length_c   1.000
_cell.angle_alpha   90.00
_cell.angle_beta   90.00
_cell.angle_gamma   90.00
#
_symmetry.space_group_name_H-M   'P 1'
#
loop_
_entity.id
_entity.type
_entity.pdbx_description
1 polymer ?
#
loop_
_entity_poly.entity_id
_entity_poly.type
_entity_poly.pdbx_seq_one_letter_code
_entity_poly.pdbx_strand_id
1 'polypeptide(L)'
;MTADQAAQLTNALTIWATEQPSVRALAIVGSWARAAARPDSDLDVIVLADPTERWTMAGEWLSPFGDRFAGDASAPGREVYGNAVS
;
A
#
# COMPACT_ATOMS: atom_id res chain seq x y z
N MET A 1 5.97 1.98 14.17
CA MET A 1 7.05 1.46 13.30
C MET A 1 8.33 2.30 13.45
N THR A 2 9.52 1.70 13.44
CA THR A 2 10.81 2.43 13.39
C THR A 2 11.14 2.90 11.97
N ALA A 3 12.09 3.82 11.82
CA ALA A 3 12.54 4.27 10.50
C ALA A 3 13.15 3.12 9.66
N ASP A 4 13.91 2.23 10.28
CA ASP A 4 14.48 1.06 9.61
C ASP A 4 13.39 0.09 9.13
N GLN A 5 12.34 -0.12 9.95
CA GLN A 5 11.19 -0.91 9.55
C GLN A 5 10.47 -0.24 8.37
N ALA A 6 10.24 1.07 8.41
CA ALA A 6 9.62 1.82 7.32
C ALA A 6 10.41 1.70 6.00
N ALA A 7 11.75 1.78 6.09
CA ALA A 7 12.63 1.63 4.94
C ALA A 7 12.57 0.20 4.35
N GLN A 8 12.58 -0.83 5.20
CA GLN A 8 12.44 -2.22 4.77
C GLN A 8 11.09 -2.45 4.08
N LEU A 9 10.00 -1.94 4.64
CA LEU A 9 8.67 -2.03 4.06
C LEU A 9 8.60 -1.31 2.71
N THR A 10 9.12 -0.09 2.63
CA THR A 10 9.13 0.70 1.37
C THR A 10 9.91 -0.02 0.27
N ASN A 11 11.03 -0.67 0.61
CA ASN A 11 11.79 -1.45 -0.35
C ASN A 11 11.01 -2.69 -0.82
N ALA A 12 10.38 -3.43 0.09
CA ALA A 12 9.56 -4.58 -0.27
C ALA A 12 8.36 -4.20 -1.17
N LEU A 13 7.68 -3.09 -0.86
CA LEU A 13 6.60 -2.54 -1.68
C LEU A 13 7.08 -2.11 -3.07
N THR A 14 8.28 -1.53 -3.15
CA THR A 14 8.89 -1.11 -4.41
C THR A 14 9.19 -2.34 -5.29
N ILE A 15 9.85 -3.37 -4.73
CA ILE A 15 10.13 -4.61 -5.45
C ILE A 15 8.84 -5.24 -5.95
N TRP A 16 7.85 -5.40 -5.07
CA TRP A 16 6.55 -5.94 -5.44
C TRP A 16 5.91 -5.14 -6.58
N ALA A 17 5.85 -3.80 -6.47
CA ALA A 17 5.25 -2.94 -7.48
C ALA A 17 5.94 -3.09 -8.85
N THR A 18 7.27 -3.23 -8.87
CA THR A 18 8.02 -3.44 -10.12
C THR A 18 7.78 -4.79 -10.76
N GLU A 19 7.40 -5.80 -9.99
CA GLU A 19 7.08 -7.14 -10.48
C GLU A 19 5.62 -7.28 -10.96
N GLN A 20 4.75 -6.30 -10.68
CA GLN A 20 3.36 -6.32 -11.11
C GLN A 20 3.14 -5.54 -12.42
N PRO A 21 2.88 -6.21 -13.57
CA PRO A 21 2.75 -5.53 -14.86
C PRO A 21 1.59 -4.54 -14.96
N SER A 22 0.59 -4.69 -14.07
CA SER A 22 -0.57 -3.79 -14.01
C SER A 22 -0.38 -2.62 -13.05
N VAL A 23 0.65 -2.62 -12.19
CA VAL A 23 0.98 -1.47 -11.35
C VAL A 23 1.68 -0.42 -12.22
N ARG A 24 1.15 0.79 -12.19
CA ARG A 24 1.65 1.96 -12.93
C ARG A 24 2.45 2.89 -12.03
N ALA A 25 2.07 2.99 -10.77
CA ALA A 25 2.78 3.78 -9.78
C ALA A 25 2.51 3.29 -8.36
N LEU A 26 3.46 3.58 -7.48
CA LEU A 26 3.36 3.44 -6.03
C LEU A 26 3.79 4.76 -5.40
N ALA A 27 3.02 5.28 -4.45
CA ALA A 27 3.35 6.47 -3.68
C ALA A 27 3.21 6.22 -2.18
N ILE A 28 4.19 6.67 -1.40
CA ILE A 28 4.06 6.78 0.05
C ILE A 28 3.30 8.07 0.37
N VAL A 29 2.32 7.98 1.25
CA VAL A 29 1.53 9.13 1.71
C VAL A 29 1.56 9.21 3.24
N GLY A 30 0.76 10.11 3.82
CA GLY A 30 0.61 10.18 5.26
C GLY A 30 1.82 10.78 6.00
N SER A 31 2.08 10.30 7.20
CA SER A 31 3.06 10.88 8.13
C SER A 31 4.52 10.61 7.70
N TRP A 32 4.78 9.44 7.11
CA TRP A 32 6.11 9.07 6.59
C TRP A 32 6.52 9.93 5.39
N ALA A 33 5.60 10.21 4.48
CA ALA A 33 5.86 11.11 3.34
C ALA A 33 6.21 12.55 3.77
N ARG A 34 5.74 12.98 4.95
CA ARG A 34 5.92 14.34 5.46
C ARG A 34 7.01 14.48 6.52
N ALA A 35 7.81 13.43 6.74
CA ALA A 35 8.80 13.37 7.83
C ALA A 35 8.21 13.70 9.22
N ALA A 36 6.94 13.36 9.44
CA ALA A 36 6.18 13.63 10.66
C ALA A 36 5.72 12.34 11.37
N ALA A 37 6.25 11.19 10.95
CA ALA A 37 5.92 9.89 11.53
C ALA A 37 6.43 9.78 12.97
N ARG A 38 5.61 9.13 13.79
CA ARG A 38 5.89 8.79 15.20
C ARG A 38 6.14 7.28 15.31
N PRO A 39 6.71 6.81 16.43
CA PRO A 39 6.98 5.38 16.63
C PRO A 39 5.74 4.48 16.59
N ASP A 40 4.54 5.03 16.72
CA ASP A 40 3.23 4.38 16.60
C ASP A 40 2.54 4.61 15.25
N SER A 41 3.17 5.33 14.32
CA SER A 41 2.59 5.59 13.00
C SER A 41 2.64 4.37 12.09
N ASP A 42 1.55 4.17 11.37
CA ASP A 42 1.41 3.24 10.25
C ASP A 42 2.06 3.79 8.97
N LEU A 43 2.21 2.94 7.94
CA LEU A 43 2.70 3.31 6.61
C LEU A 43 1.54 3.31 5.61
N ASP A 44 1.15 4.50 5.16
CA ASP A 44 0.09 4.66 4.16
C ASP A 44 0.67 4.66 2.74
N VAL A 45 0.03 3.94 1.83
CA VAL A 45 0.44 3.86 0.42
C VAL A 45 -0.72 4.01 -0.55
N ILE A 46 -0.45 4.56 -1.72
CA ILE A 46 -1.36 4.58 -2.86
C ILE A 46 -0.71 3.77 -3.99
N VAL A 47 -1.49 2.85 -4.57
CA VAL A 47 -1.11 2.09 -5.76
C VAL A 47 -2.02 2.50 -6.91
N LEU A 48 -1.43 2.94 -8.01
CA LEU A 48 -2.15 3.15 -9.27
C LEU A 48 -1.97 1.90 -10.13
N ALA A 49 -3.07 1.25 -10.51
CA ALA A 49 -3.03 0.04 -11.31
C ALA A 49 -4.16 -0.04 -12.34
N ASP A 50 -3.87 -0.71 -13.46
CA ASP A 50 -4.75 -0.85 -14.63
C ASP A 50 -4.70 -2.30 -15.17
N PRO A 51 -5.85 -3.00 -15.31
CA PRO A 51 -7.20 -2.57 -14.94
C PRO A 51 -7.40 -2.58 -13.41
N THR A 52 -8.10 -1.57 -12.90
CA THR A 52 -8.32 -1.39 -11.46
C THR A 52 -9.19 -2.50 -10.86
N GLU A 53 -10.09 -3.11 -11.64
CA GLU A 53 -11.00 -4.16 -11.12
C GLU A 53 -10.23 -5.39 -10.58
N ARG A 54 -9.09 -5.75 -11.18
CA ARG A 54 -8.28 -6.91 -10.77
C ARG A 54 -7.76 -6.81 -9.33
N TRP A 55 -7.57 -5.60 -8.83
CA TRP A 55 -6.93 -5.34 -7.54
C TRP A 55 -7.92 -5.02 -6.41
N THR A 56 -9.19 -4.78 -6.77
CA THR A 56 -10.23 -4.38 -5.82
C THR A 56 -10.99 -5.53 -5.17
N MET A 57 -10.81 -6.78 -5.63
CA MET A 57 -11.75 -7.86 -5.33
C MET A 57 -11.38 -8.82 -4.18
N ALA A 58 -10.13 -8.93 -3.71
CA ALA A 58 -9.83 -10.07 -2.81
C ALA A 58 -8.70 -9.92 -1.79
N GLY A 59 -8.10 -8.74 -1.58
CA GLY A 59 -6.93 -8.64 -0.68
C GLY A 59 -5.74 -9.51 -1.11
N GLU A 60 -5.79 -10.12 -2.30
CA GLU A 60 -4.74 -10.98 -2.88
C GLU A 60 -3.42 -10.21 -3.04
N TRP A 61 -3.49 -8.89 -3.21
CA TRP A 61 -2.32 -8.02 -3.25
C TRP A 61 -1.59 -7.93 -1.90
N LEU A 62 -2.25 -8.29 -0.79
CA LEU A 62 -1.64 -8.37 0.54
C LEU A 62 -0.92 -9.70 0.78
N SER A 63 -1.15 -10.72 -0.06
CA SER A 63 -0.53 -12.05 0.09
C SER A 63 1.01 -12.04 0.12
N PRO A 64 1.71 -11.25 -0.72
CA PRO A 64 3.16 -11.10 -0.65
C PRO A 64 3.65 -10.49 0.67
N PHE A 65 2.76 -9.83 1.41
CA PHE A 65 3.07 -9.07 2.62
C PHE A 65 2.71 -9.86 3.90
N GLY A 66 1.71 -10.75 3.85
CA GLY A 66 1.40 -11.75 4.89
C GLY A 66 1.04 -11.18 6.28
N ASP A 67 1.15 -12.00 7.33
CA ASP A 67 0.82 -11.66 8.74
C ASP A 67 1.65 -10.52 9.33
N ARG A 68 2.73 -10.08 8.66
CA ARG A 68 3.54 -8.93 9.07
C ARG A 68 2.76 -7.60 9.02
N PHE A 69 1.59 -7.60 8.40
CA PHE A 69 0.72 -6.44 8.18
C PHE A 69 -0.71 -6.68 8.69
N ALA A 70 -0.97 -7.79 9.40
CA ALA A 70 -2.26 -8.08 10.02
C ALA A 70 -2.48 -7.28 11.31
N GLY A 71 -2.36 -5.95 11.22
CA GLY A 71 -3.12 -5.06 12.11
C GLY A 71 -4.58 -5.10 11.63
N ASP A 72 -5.52 -5.29 12.55
CA ASP A 72 -6.97 -5.48 12.36
C ASP A 72 -7.46 -5.44 10.88
N ALA A 73 -7.17 -6.51 10.14
CA ALA A 73 -7.62 -6.67 8.75
C ALA A 73 -9.15 -6.87 8.65
N SER A 74 -9.88 -6.77 9.77
CA SER A 74 -11.34 -6.86 9.80
C SER A 74 -12.03 -5.62 9.20
N ALA A 75 -11.27 -4.57 8.89
CA ALA A 75 -11.69 -3.55 7.95
C ALA A 75 -10.52 -3.24 7.01
N PRO A 76 -10.44 -3.83 5.79
CA PRO A 76 -9.62 -3.21 4.76
C PRO A 76 -10.13 -1.78 4.64
N GLY A 77 -9.28 -0.79 4.89
CA GLY A 77 -9.52 0.61 4.57
C GLY A 77 -9.76 0.72 3.06
N ARG A 78 -10.97 0.38 2.64
CA ARG A 78 -11.39 0.25 1.25
C ARG A 78 -11.97 1.59 0.87
N GLU A 79 -11.10 2.53 0.53
CA GLU A 79 -11.52 3.81 -0.04
C GLU A 79 -11.04 3.86 -1.49
N VAL A 80 -11.96 3.51 -2.40
CA VAL A 80 -11.73 3.57 -3.85
C VAL A 80 -12.11 4.96 -4.32
N TYR A 81 -11.13 5.80 -4.60
CA TYR A 81 -11.34 7.07 -5.28
C TYR A 81 -11.24 6.86 -6.79
N GLY A 82 -12.37 6.54 -7.42
CA GLY A 82 -12.49 6.47 -8.88
C GLY A 82 -13.24 7.69 -9.40
N ASN A 83 -12.57 8.57 -10.15
CA ASN A 83 -13.28 9.49 -11.03
C ASN A 83 -13.75 8.68 -12.25
N ALA A 84 -15.01 8.28 -12.25
CA ALA A 84 -15.71 7.93 -13.49
C ALA A 84 -15.85 9.23 -14.30
N VAL A 85 -14.83 9.58 -15.09
CA VAL A 85 -14.99 10.55 -16.16
C VAL A 85 -15.51 9.75 -17.34
N SER A 86 -16.82 9.80 -17.55
CA SER A 86 -17.50 9.26 -18.74
C SER A 86 -17.13 10.02 -20.01
#